data_AF-A0A1V6P3V6-F1
#
_entry.id   AF-A0A1V6P3V6-F1
#
_cell.length_a   1.000
_cell.length_b   1.000
_cell.length_c   1.000
_cell.angle_alpha   90.00
_cell.angle_beta   90.00
_cell.angle_gamma   90.00
#
_symmetry.space_group_name_H-M   'P 1'
#
loop_
_entity.id
_entity.type
_entity.pdbx_description
1 polymer ?
#
loop_
_entity_poly.entity_id
_entity_poly.type
_entity_poly.pdbx_seq_one_letter_code
_entity_poly.pdbx_strand_id
1 'polypeptide(L)'
;MERSFHIEDFKVNNNETDFSDRIPKLKGQSNYRDWETALCLALSANNQYYTHMVTDGIPIPTPPSYADTSPEAVREMLIEEAQTTPKFESTNITVTPIKVRTRARELAETNEELCKEYHRKWDNWQSCNSRAFIQLRKTLTIEAASLVSEITDVHEAFTKLQEKYATFSFQHMYARYTKWVDLRFENGTASDFVRSFQKALRDLTALGGSVTPLIELCQFKKAVAENARCHVFLQDLEVNENDPDFMDEVYFEFQSLTHSFPSFGK
;
A
#
# COMPACT_ATOMS: atom_id res chain seq x y z
N MET A 1 -13.54 -9.56 9.43
CA MET A 1 -14.59 -9.44 8.40
C MET A 1 -13.92 -8.69 7.25
N GLU A 2 -13.44 -9.40 6.24
CA GLU A 2 -12.80 -8.79 5.07
C GLU A 2 -13.82 -7.89 4.38
N ARG A 3 -13.49 -6.60 4.21
CA ARG A 3 -14.31 -5.70 3.40
C ARG A 3 -14.14 -6.13 1.95
N SER A 4 -15.25 -6.48 1.30
CA SER A 4 -15.25 -6.72 -0.14
C SER A 4 -15.25 -5.36 -0.86
N PHE A 5 -14.34 -5.17 -1.80
CA PHE A 5 -14.19 -3.95 -2.59
C PHE A 5 -14.83 -4.11 -3.97
N HIS A 6 -16.16 -4.18 -4.00
CA HIS A 6 -16.89 -4.23 -5.26
C HIS A 6 -16.91 -2.84 -5.91
N ILE A 7 -16.46 -2.73 -7.17
CA ILE A 7 -16.35 -1.43 -7.84
C ILE A 7 -17.71 -0.71 -8.02
N GLU A 8 -18.81 -1.44 -7.90
CA GLU A 8 -20.18 -0.92 -7.90
C GLU A 8 -20.47 -0.01 -6.69
N ASP A 9 -19.82 -0.29 -5.55
CA ASP A 9 -19.97 0.48 -4.31
C ASP A 9 -19.04 1.70 -4.26
N PHE A 10 -18.13 1.83 -5.24
CA PHE A 10 -17.24 2.98 -5.33
C PHE A 10 -18.05 4.27 -5.51
N LYS A 11 -17.78 5.22 -4.62
CA LYS A 11 -18.30 6.57 -4.69
C LYS A 11 -17.15 7.54 -4.56
N VAL A 12 -17.13 8.53 -5.44
CA VAL A 12 -16.18 9.64 -5.36
C VAL A 12 -16.43 10.41 -4.07
N ASN A 13 -15.36 10.72 -3.35
CA ASN A 13 -15.42 11.62 -2.21
C ASN A 13 -15.21 13.06 -2.72
N ASN A 14 -16.24 13.89 -2.63
CA ASN A 14 -16.17 15.29 -3.09
C ASN A 14 -15.21 16.16 -2.27
N ASN A 15 -14.77 15.68 -1.10
CA ASN A 15 -13.86 16.37 -0.20
C ASN A 15 -12.45 15.75 -0.22
N GLU A 16 -12.05 15.16 -1.35
CA GLU A 16 -10.69 14.68 -1.56
C GLU A 16 -9.66 15.78 -1.30
N THR A 17 -8.75 15.50 -0.37
CA THR A 17 -7.68 16.41 -0.02
C THR A 17 -6.45 16.11 -0.86
N ASP A 18 -5.77 17.16 -1.33
CA ASP A 18 -4.45 17.02 -1.93
C ASP A 18 -3.40 16.80 -0.85
N PHE A 19 -2.76 15.63 -0.86
CA PHE A 19 -1.72 15.26 0.10
C PHE A 19 -0.31 15.30 -0.50
N SER A 20 -0.16 15.80 -1.73
CA SER A 20 1.12 15.79 -2.45
C SER A 20 2.23 16.56 -1.75
N ASP A 21 1.90 17.56 -0.94
CA ASP A 21 2.85 18.33 -0.13
C ASP A 21 3.18 17.66 1.22
N ARG A 22 2.37 16.69 1.66
CA ARG A 22 2.52 15.98 2.94
C ARG A 22 3.26 14.65 2.79
N ILE A 23 3.21 14.05 1.60
CA ILE A 23 3.88 12.79 1.30
C ILE A 23 5.29 13.11 0.77
N PRO A 24 6.36 12.50 1.32
CA PRO A 24 7.70 12.69 0.79
C PRO A 24 7.76 12.20 -0.66
N LYS A 25 8.44 12.91 -1.57
CA LYS A 25 8.59 12.42 -2.95
C LYS A 25 9.39 11.11 -2.97
N LEU A 26 9.01 10.15 -3.81
CA LEU A 26 9.76 8.91 -4.00
C LEU A 26 11.11 9.20 -4.68
N LYS A 27 12.22 9.13 -3.93
CA LYS A 27 13.59 9.40 -4.42
C LYS A 27 14.31 8.13 -4.85
N GLY A 28 13.85 6.98 -4.36
CA GLY A 28 14.38 5.67 -4.70
C GLY A 28 14.27 4.68 -3.55
N GLN A 29 15.16 3.69 -3.55
CA GLN A 29 15.18 2.62 -2.54
C GLN A 29 15.36 3.13 -1.10
N SER A 30 16.05 4.26 -0.92
CA SER A 30 16.38 4.81 0.39
C SER A 30 15.16 5.27 1.19
N ASN A 31 14.08 5.71 0.53
CA ASN A 31 12.86 6.20 1.16
C ASN A 31 11.58 5.49 0.71
N TYR A 32 11.69 4.37 0.00
CA TYR A 32 10.54 3.66 -0.57
C TYR A 32 9.51 3.27 0.49
N ARG A 33 9.91 2.69 1.63
CA ARG A 33 8.97 2.24 2.67
C ARG A 33 8.24 3.39 3.37
N ASP A 34 8.96 4.47 3.65
CA ASP A 34 8.35 5.68 4.24
C ASP A 34 7.35 6.30 3.26
N TRP A 35 7.72 6.36 1.98
CA TRP A 35 6.85 6.84 0.91
C TRP A 35 5.60 5.97 0.73
N GLU A 36 5.77 4.65 0.64
CA GLU A 36 4.69 3.66 0.48
C GLU A 36 3.69 3.78 1.63
N THR A 37 4.21 3.81 2.87
CA THR A 37 3.37 3.94 4.07
C THR A 37 2.59 5.25 4.07
N ALA A 38 3.26 6.38 3.79
CA ALA A 38 2.62 7.68 3.74
C ALA A 38 1.58 7.79 2.62
N LEU A 39 1.87 7.21 1.44
CA LEU A 39 0.96 7.16 0.30
C LEU A 39 -0.30 6.36 0.65
N CYS A 40 -0.15 5.13 1.15
CA CYS A 40 -1.29 4.27 1.48
C CYS A 40 -2.18 4.88 2.58
N LEU A 41 -1.59 5.53 3.59
CA LEU A 41 -2.37 6.24 4.61
C LEU A 41 -3.16 7.41 4.01
N ALA A 42 -2.52 8.22 3.17
CA ALA A 42 -3.15 9.36 2.52
C ALA A 42 -4.27 8.96 1.55
N LEU A 43 -4.03 7.93 0.72
CA LEU A 43 -5.05 7.38 -0.18
C LEU A 43 -6.25 6.86 0.62
N SER A 44 -6.00 6.10 1.69
CA SER A 44 -7.05 5.53 2.55
C SER A 44 -7.90 6.61 3.22
N ALA A 45 -7.28 7.74 3.57
CA ALA A 45 -7.96 8.89 4.17
C ALA A 45 -8.91 9.57 3.16
N ASN A 46 -8.56 9.62 1.88
CA ASN A 46 -9.42 10.14 0.83
C ASN A 46 -10.55 9.15 0.48
N ASN A 47 -10.16 7.91 0.15
CA ASN A 47 -11.07 6.83 -0.17
C ASN A 47 -10.35 5.48 -0.03
N GLN A 48 -10.92 4.56 0.74
CA GLN A 48 -10.33 3.23 0.94
C GLN A 48 -10.18 2.44 -0.36
N TYR A 49 -11.02 2.70 -1.37
CA TYR A 49 -10.89 2.10 -2.69
C TYR A 49 -9.59 2.47 -3.39
N TYR A 50 -9.02 3.66 -3.13
CA TYR A 50 -7.77 4.07 -3.77
C TYR A 50 -6.58 3.25 -3.29
N THR A 51 -6.50 3.01 -1.98
CA THR A 51 -5.45 2.16 -1.43
C THR A 51 -5.57 0.75 -1.98
N HIS A 52 -6.77 0.17 -1.94
CA HIS A 52 -6.99 -1.19 -2.44
C HIS A 52 -6.72 -1.31 -3.95
N MET A 53 -7.17 -0.34 -4.75
CA MET A 53 -6.87 -0.25 -6.17
C MET A 53 -5.36 -0.21 -6.44
N VAL A 54 -4.58 0.44 -5.58
CA VAL A 54 -3.12 0.55 -5.73
C VAL A 54 -2.40 -0.72 -5.25
N THR A 55 -2.79 -1.28 -4.10
CA THR A 55 -2.07 -2.38 -3.45
C THR A 55 -2.43 -3.76 -3.99
N ASP A 56 -3.72 -4.01 -4.16
CA ASP A 56 -4.25 -5.34 -4.50
C ASP A 56 -4.80 -5.39 -5.93
N GLY A 57 -5.13 -4.23 -6.49
CA GLY A 57 -5.80 -4.11 -7.77
C GLY A 57 -7.29 -4.45 -7.68
N ILE A 58 -8.10 -3.74 -8.45
CA ILE A 58 -9.51 -4.12 -8.65
C ILE A 58 -9.61 -4.60 -10.10
N PRO A 59 -10.15 -5.81 -10.36
CA PRO A 59 -10.27 -6.31 -11.71
C PRO A 59 -11.05 -5.38 -12.63
N ILE A 60 -10.58 -5.23 -13.86
CA ILE A 60 -11.29 -4.52 -14.92
C ILE A 60 -12.63 -5.24 -15.18
N PRO A 61 -13.77 -4.52 -15.22
CA PRO A 61 -15.06 -5.12 -15.53
C PRO A 61 -15.04 -5.83 -16.90
N THR A 62 -15.51 -7.08 -16.93
CA THR A 62 -15.63 -7.86 -18.17
C THR A 62 -16.92 -7.48 -18.90
N PRO A 63 -16.88 -7.29 -20.23
CA PRO A 63 -18.08 -7.10 -21.04
C PRO A 63 -19.07 -8.26 -20.85
N PRO A 64 -20.37 -7.99 -20.70
CA PRO A 64 -21.38 -9.04 -20.58
C PRO A 64 -21.60 -9.75 -21.92
N SER A 65 -22.07 -10.99 -21.85
CA SER A 65 -22.53 -11.71 -23.05
C SER A 65 -23.95 -11.26 -23.39
N TYR A 66 -24.11 -10.63 -24.55
CA TYR A 66 -25.42 -10.21 -25.05
C TYR A 66 -26.11 -11.35 -25.78
N ALA A 67 -27.41 -11.52 -25.54
CA ALA A 67 -28.23 -12.46 -26.29
C ALA A 67 -28.41 -11.99 -27.74
N ASP A 68 -28.41 -12.92 -28.69
CA ASP A 68 -28.77 -12.58 -30.07
C ASP A 68 -30.28 -12.27 -30.15
N THR A 69 -30.60 -11.12 -30.72
CA THR A 69 -31.98 -10.62 -30.88
C THR A 69 -32.51 -10.82 -32.30
N SER A 70 -31.71 -11.46 -33.18
CA SER A 70 -32.12 -11.80 -34.54
C SER A 70 -33.37 -12.69 -34.53
N PRO A 71 -34.35 -12.47 -35.42
CA PRO A 71 -35.55 -13.30 -35.48
C PRO A 71 -35.27 -14.80 -35.62
N GLU A 72 -34.17 -15.16 -36.30
CA GLU A 72 -33.69 -16.51 -36.51
C GLU A 72 -33.20 -17.15 -35.21
N ALA A 73 -32.26 -16.49 -34.50
CA ALA A 73 -31.73 -17.01 -33.23
C ALA A 73 -32.81 -17.07 -32.14
N VAL A 74 -33.70 -16.08 -32.09
CA VAL A 74 -34.83 -16.07 -31.15
C VAL A 74 -35.80 -17.21 -31.46
N ARG A 75 -36.03 -17.52 -32.74
CA ARG A 75 -36.87 -18.65 -33.14
C ARG A 75 -36.23 -19.98 -32.74
N GLU A 76 -34.93 -20.15 -32.95
CA GLU A 76 -34.18 -21.35 -32.54
C GLU A 76 -34.24 -21.53 -31.02
N MET A 77 -33.96 -20.47 -30.25
CA MET A 77 -34.06 -20.46 -28.79
C MET A 77 -35.45 -20.89 -28.30
N LEU A 78 -36.52 -20.35 -28.88
CA LEU A 78 -37.90 -20.72 -28.52
C LEU A 78 -38.23 -22.18 -28.87
N ILE A 79 -37.62 -22.75 -29.91
CA ILE A 79 -37.79 -24.17 -30.27
C ILE A 79 -37.04 -25.05 -29.26
N GLU A 80 -35.81 -24.69 -28.89
CA GLU A 80 -35.01 -25.41 -27.89
C GLU A 80 -35.65 -25.38 -26.49
N GLU A 81 -36.13 -24.22 -26.04
CA GLU A 81 -36.88 -24.06 -24.77
C GLU A 81 -38.15 -24.94 -24.78
N ALA A 82 -38.85 -25.04 -25.91
CA ALA A 82 -40.04 -25.87 -26.04
C ALA A 82 -39.74 -27.38 -26.07
N GLN A 83 -38.58 -27.80 -26.59
CA GLN A 83 -38.15 -29.21 -26.62
C GLN A 83 -37.63 -29.71 -25.27
N THR A 84 -37.11 -28.81 -24.43
CA THR A 84 -36.52 -29.14 -23.12
C THR A 84 -37.55 -29.12 -21.98
N THR A 85 -38.77 -28.67 -22.22
CA THR A 85 -39.84 -28.64 -21.22
C THR A 85 -40.50 -30.01 -21.05
N PRO A 86 -40.46 -30.66 -19.87
CA PRO A 86 -40.89 -32.05 -19.67
C PRO A 86 -42.41 -32.21 -19.52
N LYS A 87 -43.21 -31.53 -20.34
CA LYS A 87 -44.67 -31.70 -20.37
C LYS A 87 -45.19 -31.81 -21.80
N PHE A 88 -45.66 -33.03 -22.08
CA PHE A 88 -46.55 -33.46 -23.14
C PHE A 88 -45.93 -33.74 -24.53
N GLU A 89 -46.13 -35.00 -24.90
CA GLU A 89 -45.95 -35.64 -26.20
C GLU A 89 -46.34 -34.74 -27.38
N SER A 90 -45.46 -34.71 -28.39
CA SER A 90 -45.72 -34.39 -29.81
C SER A 90 -46.86 -33.41 -30.08
N THR A 91 -46.67 -32.14 -29.69
CA THR A 91 -47.45 -31.04 -30.28
C THR A 91 -46.53 -30.27 -31.23
N ASN A 92 -46.95 -30.10 -32.48
CA ASN A 92 -46.22 -29.26 -33.45
C ASN A 92 -45.91 -27.89 -32.81
N ILE A 93 -44.63 -27.65 -32.51
CA ILE A 93 -44.16 -26.43 -31.86
C ILE A 93 -44.43 -25.26 -32.82
N THR A 94 -45.54 -24.56 -32.59
CA THR A 94 -45.95 -23.44 -33.44
C THR A 94 -45.35 -22.16 -32.88
N VAL A 95 -44.17 -21.79 -33.37
CA VAL A 95 -43.53 -20.50 -33.10
C VAL A 95 -44.15 -19.44 -34.01
N THR A 96 -45.04 -18.63 -33.45
CA THR A 96 -45.67 -17.53 -34.20
C THR A 96 -44.73 -16.33 -34.32
N PRO A 97 -44.85 -15.52 -35.39
CA PRO A 97 -44.07 -14.28 -35.54
C PRO A 97 -44.26 -13.30 -34.37
N ILE A 98 -45.44 -13.31 -33.72
CA ILE A 98 -45.72 -12.48 -32.55
C ILE A 98 -44.85 -12.91 -31.37
N LYS A 99 -44.76 -14.23 -31.08
CA LYS A 99 -43.92 -14.76 -30.00
C LYS A 99 -42.44 -14.42 -30.20
N VAL A 100 -41.94 -14.56 -31.43
CA VAL A 100 -40.56 -14.18 -31.79
C VAL A 100 -40.32 -12.69 -31.53
N ARG A 101 -41.22 -11.82 -31.98
CA ARG A 101 -41.09 -10.37 -31.78
C ARG A 101 -41.14 -9.97 -30.30
N THR A 102 -42.01 -10.59 -29.51
CA THR A 102 -42.09 -10.33 -28.07
C THR A 102 -40.80 -10.76 -27.37
N ARG A 103 -40.32 -11.99 -27.64
CA ARG A 103 -39.09 -12.51 -27.04
C ARG A 103 -37.86 -11.72 -27.46
N ALA A 104 -37.76 -11.33 -28.72
CA ALA A 104 -36.68 -10.48 -29.22
C ALA A 104 -36.64 -9.13 -28.49
N ARG A 105 -37.80 -8.55 -28.16
CA ARG A 105 -37.90 -7.32 -27.37
C ARG A 105 -37.43 -7.53 -25.93
N GLU A 106 -37.87 -8.59 -25.26
CA GLU A 106 -37.43 -8.92 -23.89
C GLU A 106 -35.91 -9.10 -23.82
N LEU A 107 -35.32 -9.79 -24.80
CA LEU A 107 -33.87 -9.98 -24.88
C LEU A 107 -33.14 -8.66 -25.17
N ALA A 108 -33.70 -7.79 -26.01
CA ALA A 108 -33.14 -6.46 -26.26
C ALA A 108 -33.16 -5.58 -25.00
N GLU A 109 -34.26 -5.58 -24.24
CA GLU A 109 -34.38 -4.88 -22.96
C GLU A 109 -33.36 -5.42 -21.93
N THR A 110 -33.22 -6.74 -21.84
CA THR A 110 -32.22 -7.38 -20.97
C THR A 110 -30.79 -7.00 -21.37
N ASN A 111 -30.48 -7.02 -22.67
CA ASN A 111 -29.17 -6.60 -23.19
C ASN A 111 -28.89 -5.11 -22.88
N GLU A 112 -29.90 -4.25 -22.97
CA GLU A 112 -29.79 -2.84 -22.65
C GLU A 112 -29.47 -2.64 -21.15
N GLU A 113 -30.12 -3.40 -20.26
CA GLU A 113 -29.82 -3.37 -18.82
C GLU A 113 -28.41 -3.86 -18.51
N LEU A 114 -27.98 -4.98 -19.10
CA LEU A 114 -26.61 -5.49 -18.97
C LEU A 114 -25.58 -4.48 -19.45
N CYS A 115 -25.85 -3.81 -20.57
CA CYS A 115 -25.01 -2.77 -21.13
C CYS A 115 -24.90 -1.57 -20.19
N LYS A 116 -26.02 -1.07 -19.65
CA LYS A 116 -26.03 0.03 -18.67
C LYS A 116 -25.23 -0.32 -17.41
N GLU A 117 -25.43 -1.53 -16.91
CA GLU A 117 -24.74 -2.01 -15.72
C GLU A 117 -23.22 -2.13 -15.95
N TYR A 118 -22.82 -2.68 -17.10
CA TYR A 118 -21.41 -2.74 -17.50
C TYR A 118 -20.76 -1.36 -17.58
N HIS A 119 -21.39 -0.40 -18.26
CA HIS A 119 -20.87 0.96 -18.38
C HIS A 119 -20.72 1.63 -17.01
N ARG A 120 -21.70 1.43 -16.11
CA ARG A 120 -21.61 1.94 -14.73
C ARG A 120 -20.39 1.38 -13.99
N LYS A 121 -20.15 0.06 -14.07
CA LYS A 121 -18.96 -0.56 -13.44
C LYS A 121 -17.67 -0.06 -14.07
N TRP A 122 -17.64 0.06 -15.39
CA TRP A 122 -16.49 0.56 -16.14
C TRP A 122 -16.14 2.00 -15.74
N ASP A 123 -17.14 2.88 -15.71
CA ASP A 123 -16.96 4.29 -15.33
C ASP A 123 -16.46 4.42 -13.88
N ASN A 124 -17.01 3.62 -12.97
CA ASN A 124 -16.53 3.57 -11.59
C ASN A 124 -15.07 3.09 -11.51
N TRP A 125 -14.73 2.01 -12.23
CA TRP A 125 -13.38 1.47 -12.28
C TRP A 125 -12.40 2.52 -12.82
N GLN A 126 -12.72 3.11 -13.96
CA GLN A 126 -11.89 4.11 -14.63
C GLN A 126 -11.73 5.36 -13.75
N SER A 127 -12.79 5.82 -13.09
CA SER A 127 -12.72 6.95 -12.17
C SER A 127 -11.85 6.64 -10.95
N CYS A 128 -12.01 5.46 -10.34
CA CYS A 128 -11.21 5.04 -9.19
C CYS A 128 -9.72 4.95 -9.56
N ASN A 129 -9.42 4.24 -10.65
CA ASN A 129 -8.07 4.06 -11.19
C ASN A 129 -7.42 5.43 -11.49
N SER A 130 -8.08 6.27 -12.27
CA SER A 130 -7.54 7.57 -12.69
C SER A 130 -7.26 8.50 -11.51
N ARG A 131 -8.16 8.55 -10.53
CA ARG A 131 -8.01 9.40 -9.34
C ARG A 131 -6.86 8.92 -8.45
N ALA A 132 -6.81 7.62 -8.15
CA ALA A 132 -5.71 7.02 -7.41
C ALA A 132 -4.37 7.28 -8.13
N PHE A 133 -4.35 7.16 -9.46
CA PHE A 133 -3.13 7.35 -10.24
C PHE A 133 -2.64 8.79 -10.26
N ILE A 134 -3.55 9.77 -10.39
CA ILE A 134 -3.19 11.19 -10.28
C ILE A 134 -2.52 11.46 -8.93
N GLN A 135 -3.09 10.95 -7.83
CA GLN A 135 -2.52 11.12 -6.49
C GLN A 135 -1.15 10.44 -6.37
N LEU A 136 -1.01 9.21 -6.86
CA LEU A 136 0.28 8.50 -6.90
C LEU A 136 1.33 9.31 -7.66
N ARG A 137 1.02 9.76 -8.89
CA ARG A 137 1.97 10.51 -9.74
C ARG A 137 2.43 11.81 -9.11
N LYS A 138 1.56 12.50 -8.36
CA LYS A 138 1.94 13.70 -7.61
C LYS A 138 2.99 13.42 -6.53
N THR A 139 3.22 12.18 -6.12
CA THR A 139 4.24 11.84 -5.11
C THR A 139 5.56 11.35 -5.70
N LEU A 140 5.68 11.31 -7.03
CA LEU A 140 6.88 10.83 -7.70
C LEU A 140 7.86 11.97 -8.02
N THR A 141 9.16 11.66 -8.03
CA THR A 141 10.14 12.52 -8.71
C THR A 141 10.05 12.32 -10.23
N ILE A 142 10.78 13.14 -10.99
CA ILE A 142 10.80 13.04 -12.46
C ILE A 142 11.28 11.66 -12.91
N GLU A 143 12.30 11.11 -12.25
CA GLU A 143 12.88 9.80 -12.56
C GLU A 143 11.85 8.70 -12.30
N ALA A 144 11.22 8.67 -11.12
CA ALA A 144 10.20 7.68 -10.79
C ALA A 144 8.96 7.80 -11.69
N ALA A 145 8.55 9.03 -12.01
CA ALA A 145 7.42 9.29 -12.91
C ALA A 145 7.70 8.80 -14.34
N SER A 146 8.94 8.89 -14.82
CA SER A 146 9.31 8.41 -16.15
C SER A 146 9.14 6.89 -16.30
N LEU A 147 9.40 6.11 -15.23
CA LEU A 147 9.27 4.65 -15.23
C LEU A 147 7.85 4.15 -15.47
N VAL A 148 6.85 4.95 -15.08
CA VAL A 148 5.42 4.60 -15.14
C VAL A 148 4.65 5.48 -16.13
N SER A 149 5.35 6.22 -16.99
CA SER A 149 4.75 7.22 -17.87
C SER A 149 3.81 6.65 -18.93
N GLU A 150 4.05 5.42 -19.37
CA GLU A 150 3.24 4.71 -20.38
C GLU A 150 2.18 3.78 -19.77
N ILE A 151 2.19 3.62 -18.45
CA ILE A 151 1.25 2.75 -17.75
C ILE A 151 -0.03 3.53 -17.50
N THR A 152 -1.19 2.87 -17.64
CA THR A 152 -2.51 3.47 -17.41
C THR A 152 -3.21 2.91 -16.18
N ASP A 153 -2.84 1.71 -15.75
CA ASP A 153 -3.33 1.05 -14.54
C ASP A 153 -2.45 1.45 -13.34
N VAL A 154 -3.08 1.97 -12.29
CA VAL A 154 -2.37 2.45 -11.10
C VAL A 154 -1.73 1.31 -10.31
N HIS A 155 -2.35 0.13 -10.28
CA HIS A 155 -1.80 -1.04 -9.61
C HIS A 155 -0.53 -1.52 -10.34
N GLU A 156 -0.59 -1.59 -11.67
CA GLU A 156 0.59 -1.94 -12.48
C GLU A 156 1.72 -0.92 -12.29
N ALA A 157 1.38 0.38 -12.27
CA ALA A 157 2.35 1.44 -12.03
C ALA A 157 2.99 1.32 -10.65
N PHE A 158 2.19 1.06 -9.62
CA PHE A 158 2.67 0.86 -8.25
C PHE A 158 3.55 -0.38 -8.12
N THR A 159 3.13 -1.51 -8.70
CA THR A 159 3.91 -2.75 -8.72
C THR A 159 5.26 -2.54 -9.41
N LYS A 160 5.32 -1.81 -10.53
CA LYS A 160 6.60 -1.49 -11.18
C LYS A 160 7.52 -0.62 -10.32
N LEU A 161 6.97 0.34 -9.59
CA LEU A 161 7.74 1.14 -8.62
C LEU A 161 8.23 0.27 -7.47
N GLN A 162 7.40 -0.64 -6.97
CA GLN A 162 7.75 -1.61 -5.94
C GLN A 162 8.88 -2.52 -6.42
N GLU A 163 8.78 -3.13 -7.59
CA GLU A 163 9.83 -3.98 -8.16
C GLU A 163 11.17 -3.25 -8.28
N LYS A 164 11.14 -1.95 -8.62
CA LYS A 164 12.36 -1.13 -8.80
C LYS A 164 12.97 -0.65 -7.48
N TYR A 165 12.13 -0.24 -6.53
CA TYR A 165 12.54 0.53 -5.37
C TYR A 165 12.28 -0.18 -4.03
N ALA A 166 11.43 -1.19 -3.99
CA ALA A 166 11.29 -2.07 -2.83
C ALA A 166 12.39 -3.15 -2.82
N THR A 167 13.11 -3.37 -3.93
CA THR A 167 14.20 -4.36 -3.98
C THR A 167 15.24 -4.03 -2.94
N PHE A 168 15.35 -4.93 -1.98
CA PHE A 168 16.28 -4.88 -0.88
C PHE A 168 17.71 -5.07 -1.39
N SER A 169 18.52 -4.01 -1.43
CA SER A 169 19.93 -4.18 -1.73
C SER A 169 20.72 -4.37 -0.44
N PHE A 170 21.60 -5.38 -0.42
CA PHE A 170 22.57 -5.56 0.68
C PHE A 170 23.38 -4.28 0.93
N GLN A 171 23.59 -3.45 -0.09
CA GLN A 171 24.24 -2.15 0.04
C GLN A 171 23.42 -1.17 0.90
N HIS A 172 22.09 -1.14 0.75
CA HIS A 172 21.23 -0.30 1.59
C HIS A 172 21.19 -0.78 3.03
N MET A 173 21.15 -2.09 3.25
CA MET A 173 21.27 -2.67 4.59
C MET A 173 22.60 -2.33 5.23
N TYR A 174 23.68 -2.52 4.47
CA TYR A 174 25.02 -2.19 4.92
C TYR A 174 25.15 -0.70 5.25
N ALA A 175 24.61 0.19 4.41
CA ALA A 175 24.64 1.64 4.68
C ALA A 175 23.85 2.05 5.93
N ARG A 176 22.72 1.39 6.23
CA ARG A 176 21.98 1.62 7.49
C ARG A 176 22.73 1.06 8.69
N TYR A 177 23.31 -0.13 8.53
CA TYR A 177 24.15 -0.74 9.55
C TYR A 177 25.35 0.14 9.88
N THR A 178 26.10 0.62 8.87
CA THR A 178 27.24 1.53 9.06
C THR A 178 26.80 2.82 9.73
N LYS A 179 25.70 3.44 9.27
CA LYS A 179 25.15 4.63 9.93
C LYS A 179 24.86 4.40 11.42
N TRP A 180 24.34 3.23 11.79
CA TRP A 180 24.09 2.92 13.20
C TRP A 180 25.39 2.66 13.99
N VAL A 181 26.32 1.85 13.46
CA VAL A 181 27.58 1.52 14.17
C VAL A 181 28.61 2.66 14.17
N ASP A 182 28.47 3.65 13.30
CA ASP A 182 29.34 4.82 13.23
C ASP A 182 28.82 6.00 14.06
N LEU A 183 27.64 5.90 14.67
CA LEU A 183 27.18 6.91 15.61
C LEU A 183 28.15 7.01 16.80
N ARG A 184 28.55 8.23 17.11
CA ARG A 184 29.38 8.56 18.27
C ARG A 184 28.73 9.68 19.07
N PHE A 185 28.81 9.58 20.38
CA PHE A 185 28.39 10.65 21.28
C PHE A 185 29.55 11.62 21.49
N GLU A 186 29.63 12.67 20.66
CA GLU A 186 30.69 13.67 20.78
C GLU A 186 30.27 14.85 21.66
N ASN A 187 29.25 15.60 21.21
CA ASN A 187 28.75 16.81 21.83
C ASN A 187 27.21 16.85 21.76
N GLY A 188 26.57 17.56 22.69
CA GLY A 188 25.11 17.71 22.75
C GLY A 188 24.50 17.08 24.00
N THR A 189 23.18 16.90 23.99
CA THR A 189 22.45 16.29 25.11
C THR A 189 22.39 14.77 24.94
N ALA A 190 22.41 14.01 26.04
CA ALA A 190 22.20 12.56 25.98
C ALA A 190 20.84 12.22 25.35
N SER A 191 19.81 13.03 25.61
CA SER A 191 18.49 12.82 25.03
C SER A 191 18.51 12.87 23.50
N ASP A 192 19.19 13.86 22.92
CA ASP A 192 19.33 13.97 21.46
C ASP A 192 20.09 12.80 20.85
N PHE A 193 21.14 12.35 21.55
CA PHE A 193 21.92 11.19 21.14
C PHE A 193 21.11 9.91 21.19
N VAL A 194 20.47 9.59 22.33
CA VAL A 194 19.63 8.40 22.50
C VAL A 194 18.51 8.38 21.45
N ARG A 195 17.84 9.51 21.23
CA ARG A 195 16.82 9.63 20.19
C ARG A 195 17.37 9.33 18.79
N SER A 196 18.56 9.81 18.48
CA SER A 196 19.22 9.57 17.19
C SER A 196 19.67 8.11 17.04
N PHE A 197 20.20 7.52 18.10
CA PHE A 197 20.62 6.12 18.16
C PHE A 197 19.45 5.17 18.00
N GLN A 198 18.39 5.34 18.79
CA GLN A 198 17.15 4.55 18.69
C GLN A 198 16.48 4.72 17.32
N LYS A 199 16.53 5.93 16.72
CA LYS A 199 16.04 6.14 15.36
C LYS A 199 16.84 5.32 14.35
N ALA A 200 18.17 5.38 14.39
CA ALA A 200 19.01 4.61 13.48
C ALA A 200 18.82 3.09 13.65
N LEU A 201 18.61 2.62 14.89
CA LEU A 201 18.29 1.23 15.18
C LEU A 201 16.94 0.82 14.59
N ARG A 202 15.88 1.64 14.78
CA ARG A 202 14.57 1.39 14.16
C ARG A 202 14.65 1.36 12.63
N ASP A 203 15.39 2.28 12.04
CA ASP A 203 15.61 2.32 10.58
C ASP A 203 16.29 1.02 10.09
N LEU A 204 17.20 0.44 10.88
CA LEU A 204 17.88 -0.82 10.60
C LEU A 204 16.94 -2.04 10.78
N THR A 205 16.21 -2.10 11.90
CA THR A 205 15.37 -3.27 12.26
C THR A 205 14.07 -3.35 11.47
N ALA A 206 13.57 -2.23 10.95
CA ALA A 206 12.44 -2.20 10.03
C ALA A 206 12.66 -3.03 8.75
N LEU A 207 13.91 -3.36 8.43
CA LEU A 207 14.31 -4.03 7.20
C LEU A 207 15.21 -5.25 7.44
N GLY A 208 16.06 -5.24 8.47
CA GLY A 208 17.06 -6.27 8.74
C GLY A 208 16.67 -7.37 9.73
N GLY A 209 15.44 -7.34 10.27
CA GLY A 209 15.05 -8.18 11.40
C GLY A 209 15.44 -7.56 12.75
N SER A 210 15.34 -8.34 13.82
CA SER A 210 15.61 -7.88 15.18
C SER A 210 17.10 -7.88 15.51
N VAL A 211 17.58 -6.79 16.11
CA VAL A 211 18.86 -6.78 16.84
C VAL A 211 18.59 -7.24 18.27
N THR A 212 19.44 -8.12 18.80
CA THR A 212 19.28 -8.55 20.20
C THR A 212 19.71 -7.43 21.16
N PRO A 213 19.08 -7.30 22.34
CA PRO A 213 19.45 -6.28 23.33
C PRO A 213 20.94 -6.28 23.68
N LEU A 214 21.59 -7.44 23.69
CA LEU A 214 23.04 -7.55 23.93
C LEU A 214 23.89 -6.89 22.82
N ILE A 215 23.50 -7.06 21.55
CA ILE A 215 24.20 -6.41 20.43
C ILE A 215 23.97 -4.90 20.50
N GLU A 216 22.75 -4.49 20.82
CA GLU A 216 22.40 -3.08 21.02
C GLU A 216 23.25 -2.43 22.11
N LEU A 217 23.37 -3.08 23.28
CA LEU A 217 24.22 -2.63 24.38
C LEU A 217 25.69 -2.49 23.97
N CYS A 218 26.24 -3.50 23.29
CA CYS A 218 27.62 -3.47 22.82
C CYS A 218 27.87 -2.28 21.88
N GLN A 219 26.95 -2.01 20.97
CA GLN A 219 27.08 -0.85 20.07
C GLN A 219 26.86 0.47 20.79
N PHE A 220 25.94 0.53 21.76
CA PHE A 220 25.72 1.72 22.58
C PHE A 220 26.97 2.07 23.39
N LYS A 221 27.56 1.08 24.09
CA LYS A 221 28.82 1.23 24.82
C LYS A 221 29.93 1.73 23.89
N LYS A 222 30.08 1.12 22.71
CA LYS A 222 31.06 1.57 21.70
C LYS A 222 30.81 3.01 21.26
N ALA A 223 29.56 3.41 21.06
CA ALA A 223 29.20 4.74 20.58
C ALA A 223 29.51 5.85 21.59
N VAL A 224 29.50 5.54 22.90
CA VAL A 224 29.78 6.52 23.97
C VAL A 224 31.18 6.40 24.58
N ALA A 225 31.92 5.30 24.32
CA ALA A 225 33.21 5.01 24.93
C ALA A 225 34.31 6.04 24.66
N GLU A 226 34.28 6.72 23.52
CA GLU A 226 35.27 7.75 23.18
C GLU A 226 35.03 9.07 23.94
N ASN A 227 33.87 9.24 24.56
CA ASN A 227 33.55 10.42 25.34
C ASN A 227 33.96 10.26 26.79
N ALA A 228 34.95 11.06 27.23
CA ALA A 228 35.45 11.04 28.59
C ALA A 228 34.37 11.27 29.67
N ARG A 229 33.28 11.99 29.34
CA ARG A 229 32.15 12.22 30.27
C ARG A 229 31.36 10.94 30.55
N CYS A 230 31.46 9.95 29.67
CA CYS A 230 30.73 8.70 29.77
C CYS A 230 31.54 7.61 30.49
N HIS A 231 32.78 7.86 30.88
CA HIS A 231 33.60 6.85 31.56
C HIS A 231 33.00 6.38 32.89
N VAL A 232 32.47 7.31 33.70
CA VAL A 232 31.82 6.98 34.98
C VAL A 232 30.58 6.12 34.74
N PHE A 233 29.72 6.55 33.81
CA PHE A 233 28.56 5.77 33.36
C PHE A 233 28.95 4.36 32.94
N LEU A 234 29.97 4.21 32.08
CA LEU A 234 30.38 2.90 31.57
C LEU A 234 30.98 1.98 32.64
N GLN A 235 31.57 2.54 33.71
CA GLN A 235 32.12 1.78 34.83
C GLN A 235 31.03 1.32 35.79
N ASP A 236 30.03 2.17 36.03
CA ASP A 236 28.97 1.94 37.01
C ASP A 236 27.72 1.26 36.42
N LEU A 237 27.66 1.10 35.09
CA LEU A 237 26.52 0.50 34.40
C LEU A 237 26.38 -1.00 34.73
N GLU A 238 25.43 -1.31 35.59
CA GLU A 238 24.96 -2.67 35.85
C GLU A 238 23.78 -3.00 34.94
N VAL A 239 23.82 -4.16 34.28
CA VAL A 239 22.77 -4.58 33.35
C VAL A 239 22.24 -5.94 33.75
N ASN A 240 20.92 -6.05 33.91
CA ASN A 240 20.26 -7.33 34.09
C ASN A 240 20.02 -8.01 32.73
N GLU A 241 20.96 -8.86 32.32
CA GLU A 241 20.88 -9.58 31.03
C GLU A 241 19.68 -10.53 30.90
N ASN A 242 18.98 -10.83 32.01
CA ASN A 242 17.77 -11.67 31.99
C ASN A 242 16.49 -10.88 31.68
N ASP A 243 16.54 -9.55 31.71
CA ASP A 243 15.42 -8.69 31.35
C ASP A 243 15.44 -8.43 29.84
N PRO A 244 14.43 -8.84 29.06
CA PRO A 244 14.39 -8.57 27.62
C PRO A 244 14.39 -7.08 27.26
N ASP A 245 13.98 -6.21 28.19
CA ASP A 245 13.79 -4.78 27.96
C ASP A 245 14.84 -3.90 28.70
N PHE A 246 15.95 -4.49 29.17
CA PHE A 246 16.97 -3.78 29.96
C PHE A 246 17.53 -2.52 29.28
N MET A 247 17.47 -2.44 27.95
CA MET A 247 17.98 -1.29 27.20
C MET A 247 17.24 0.01 27.54
N ASP A 248 15.96 -0.05 27.91
CA ASP A 248 15.20 1.13 28.32
C ASP A 248 15.76 1.75 29.61
N GLU A 249 16.23 0.90 30.54
CA GLU A 249 16.91 1.32 31.77
C GLU A 249 18.28 1.95 31.46
N VAL A 250 19.08 1.30 30.60
CA VAL A 250 20.38 1.83 30.13
C VAL A 250 20.22 3.22 29.52
N TYR A 251 19.18 3.43 28.69
CA TYR A 251 18.88 4.73 28.09
C TYR A 251 18.49 5.78 29.13
N PHE A 252 17.66 5.39 30.09
CA PHE A 252 17.20 6.27 31.16
C PHE A 252 18.35 6.73 32.07
N GLU A 253 19.22 5.81 32.48
CA GLU A 253 20.40 6.10 33.31
C GLU A 253 21.37 7.03 32.57
N PHE A 254 21.66 6.74 31.30
CA PHE A 254 22.53 7.57 30.48
C PHE A 254 22.03 9.02 30.35
N GLN A 255 20.72 9.19 30.16
CA GLN A 255 20.09 10.51 30.11
C GLN A 255 20.22 11.24 31.44
N SER A 256 19.99 10.53 32.55
CA SER A 256 20.04 11.08 33.91
C SER A 256 21.45 11.58 34.29
N LEU A 257 22.51 10.89 33.87
CA LEU A 257 23.90 11.26 34.16
C LEU A 257 24.36 12.56 33.49
N THR A 258 23.83 12.88 32.31
CA THR A 258 24.24 14.11 31.59
C THR A 258 23.50 15.37 32.02
N HIS A 259 22.37 15.24 32.74
CA HIS A 259 21.73 16.37 33.42
C HIS A 259 22.54 16.89 34.62
N SER A 260 23.48 16.08 35.12
CA SER A 260 24.29 16.37 36.31
C SER A 260 25.55 17.17 36.03
N PHE A 261 25.91 17.43 34.76
CA PHE A 261 27.10 18.21 34.41
C PHE A 261 26.72 19.67 34.18
N PRO A 262 27.21 20.61 35.00
CA PRO A 262 27.04 22.03 34.74
C PRO A 262 27.69 22.37 33.39
N SER A 263 26.93 23.07 32.56
CA SER A 263 27.47 23.89 31.47
C SER A 263 28.48 24.88 32.07
N PHE A 264 29.75 24.49 32.17
CA PHE A 264 30.83 25.46 32.32
C PHE A 264 31.03 26.13 30.97
N GLY A 265 30.26 27.19 30.76
CA GLY A 265 30.45 28.13 29.65
C GLY A 265 31.84 28.76 29.76
N LYS A 266 32.50 28.86 28.62
CA LYS A 266 33.59 29.82 28.39
C LYS A 266 33.01 31.21 28.24
#